data_AF-W6RX61-F1
#
_entry.id   AF-W6RX61-F1
#
_cell.length_a   1.000
_cell.length_b   1.000
_cell.length_c   1.000
_cell.angle_alpha   90.00
_cell.angle_beta   90.00
_cell.angle_gamma   90.00
#
_symmetry.space_group_name_H-M   'P 1'
#
loop_
_entity.id
_entity.type
_entity.pdbx_description
1 polymer ?
#
loop_
_entity_poly.entity_id
_entity_poly.type
_entity_poly.pdbx_seq_one_letter_code
_entity_poly.pdbx_strand_id
1 'polypeptide(L)'
;MSENMNENAKYIYSYFIKKGWTSNSICGMLGNMQVESGIIADIDEISGGGGYGLVQWTPKSKLTSWAKEKSLNYKTVDTQCRRIQWELENNKQYIKTSDYPLTFKAFTQSTKSPTYLAKAFLANYERPANYNQPKRWAYAEKWYDTLAKGLSNNTKSATYTVKSGDTLTSIAKKFDVTIANIQSWNNISNPNLITVGQSLIIKGYTTYTVKSGDTLSAIAKKFNVTVANIQTWNDIRNANVINIGQVLIIKC
;
A
#
# COMPACT_ATOMS: atom_id res chain seq x y z
N MET A 1 -4.37 -7.81 16.35
CA MET A 1 -4.94 -6.96 15.28
C MET A 1 -6.02 -7.81 14.64
N SER A 2 -7.24 -7.30 14.47
CA SER A 2 -8.30 -8.07 13.79
C SER A 2 -7.94 -8.25 12.31
N GLU A 3 -8.44 -9.32 11.70
CA GLU A 3 -8.20 -9.65 10.29
C GLU A 3 -8.64 -8.50 9.36
N ASN A 4 -9.84 -7.95 9.59
CA ASN A 4 -10.39 -6.82 8.84
C ASN A 4 -9.51 -5.56 8.89
N MET A 5 -8.86 -5.25 10.03
CA MET A 5 -7.98 -4.08 10.14
C MET A 5 -6.73 -4.23 9.25
N ASN A 6 -6.15 -5.42 9.21
CA ASN A 6 -4.97 -5.69 8.40
C ASN A 6 -5.29 -5.62 6.90
N GLU A 7 -6.45 -6.14 6.48
CA GLU A 7 -6.92 -6.05 5.10
C GLU A 7 -7.16 -4.61 4.67
N ASN A 8 -7.85 -3.81 5.51
CA ASN A 8 -8.07 -2.40 5.24
C ASN A 8 -6.75 -1.63 5.14
N ALA A 9 -5.82 -1.85 6.07
CA ALA A 9 -4.50 -1.20 6.05
C ALA A 9 -3.70 -1.55 4.77
N LYS A 10 -3.73 -2.81 4.32
CA LYS A 10 -3.09 -3.24 3.06
C LYS A 10 -3.74 -2.58 1.85
N TYR A 11 -5.07 -2.46 1.83
CA TYR A 11 -5.79 -1.78 0.76
C TYR A 11 -5.39 -0.30 0.69
N ILE A 12 -5.46 0.41 1.82
CA ILE A 12 -5.10 1.84 1.94
C ILE A 12 -3.65 2.05 1.49
N TYR A 13 -2.74 1.22 1.99
CA TYR A 13 -1.32 1.26 1.60
C TYR A 13 -1.15 1.13 0.09
N SER A 14 -1.73 0.09 -0.51
CA SER A 14 -1.64 -0.15 -1.95
C SER A 14 -2.27 0.97 -2.79
N TYR A 15 -3.38 1.54 -2.31
CA TYR A 15 -4.04 2.67 -2.96
C TYR A 15 -3.10 3.88 -3.06
N PHE A 16 -2.51 4.29 -1.93
CA PHE A 16 -1.69 5.50 -1.89
C PHE A 16 -0.29 5.33 -2.48
N ILE A 17 0.30 4.12 -2.42
CA ILE A 17 1.51 3.80 -3.18
C ILE A 17 1.29 4.03 -4.68
N LYS A 18 0.16 3.57 -5.23
CA LYS A 18 -0.19 3.81 -6.66
C LYS A 18 -0.42 5.28 -6.99
N LYS A 19 -0.71 6.11 -5.99
CA LYS A 19 -0.80 7.59 -6.11
C LYS A 19 0.53 8.29 -5.86
N GLY A 20 1.62 7.54 -5.69
CA GLY A 20 2.97 8.07 -5.51
C GLY A 20 3.26 8.59 -4.10
N TRP A 21 2.49 8.20 -3.07
CA TRP A 21 2.83 8.54 -1.70
C TRP A 21 3.98 7.65 -1.21
N THR A 22 4.82 8.16 -0.31
CA THR A 22 5.85 7.33 0.33
C THR A 22 5.25 6.38 1.35
N SER A 23 5.88 5.23 1.55
CA SER A 23 5.51 4.29 2.60
C SER A 23 5.49 4.94 3.98
N ASN A 24 6.47 5.80 4.28
CA ASN A 24 6.56 6.49 5.57
C ASN A 24 5.32 7.37 5.83
N SER A 25 4.86 8.11 4.83
CA SER A 25 3.69 9.00 4.95
C SER A 25 2.40 8.21 5.11
N ILE A 26 2.25 7.12 4.34
CA ILE A 26 1.07 6.26 4.46
C ILE A 26 1.02 5.61 5.84
N CYS A 27 2.14 5.10 6.34
CA CYS A 27 2.20 4.50 7.67
C CYS A 27 1.99 5.53 8.79
N GLY A 28 2.48 6.77 8.63
CA GLY A 28 2.16 7.89 9.53
C GLY A 28 0.66 8.16 9.62
N MET A 29 -0.04 8.15 8.48
CA MET A 29 -1.50 8.28 8.42
C MET A 29 -2.22 7.07 9.02
N LEU A 30 -1.79 5.83 8.72
CA LEU A 30 -2.38 4.61 9.28
C LEU A 30 -2.28 4.54 10.81
N GLY A 31 -1.19 5.06 11.38
CA GLY A 31 -1.05 5.17 12.84
C GLY A 31 -2.12 6.06 13.47
N ASN A 32 -2.54 7.12 12.78
CA ASN A 32 -3.66 7.97 13.19
C ASN A 32 -5.00 7.25 13.01
N MET A 33 -5.27 6.72 11.82
CA MET A 33 -6.51 5.98 11.51
C MET A 33 -6.78 4.84 12.49
N GLN A 34 -5.73 4.14 12.95
CA GLN A 34 -5.90 3.07 13.93
C GLN A 34 -6.43 3.57 15.28
N VAL A 35 -6.01 4.77 15.72
CA VAL A 35 -6.54 5.36 16.96
C VAL A 35 -7.95 5.93 16.73
N GLU A 36 -8.19 6.54 15.58
CA GLU A 36 -9.49 7.14 15.25
C GLU A 36 -10.61 6.12 15.08
N SER A 37 -10.33 4.99 14.42
CA SER A 37 -11.37 4.08 13.94
C SER A 37 -11.02 2.60 14.05
N GLY A 38 -9.80 2.26 14.49
CA GLY A 38 -9.28 0.90 14.28
C GLY A 38 -9.12 0.57 12.79
N ILE A 39 -8.98 1.58 11.93
CA ILE A 39 -8.94 1.46 10.46
C ILE A 39 -10.24 0.81 9.93
N ILE A 40 -11.37 1.25 10.46
CA ILE A 40 -12.71 0.80 10.04
C ILE A 40 -13.38 1.97 9.31
N ALA A 41 -13.83 1.72 8.07
CA ALA A 41 -14.49 2.76 7.28
C ALA A 41 -15.96 2.97 7.68
N ASP A 42 -16.69 1.91 8.05
CA ASP A 42 -18.08 2.00 8.50
C ASP A 42 -18.18 2.03 10.02
N ILE A 43 -17.73 3.14 10.63
CA ILE A 43 -17.82 3.34 12.08
C ILE A 43 -18.16 4.80 12.41
N ASP A 44 -19.19 4.98 13.23
CA ASP A 44 -19.52 6.27 13.85
C ASP A 44 -18.63 6.49 15.09
N GLU A 45 -18.41 7.75 15.45
CA GLU A 45 -17.68 8.10 16.66
C GLU A 45 -18.36 7.51 17.90
N ILE A 46 -17.60 6.78 18.73
CA ILE A 46 -18.13 6.08 19.90
C ILE A 46 -18.58 7.09 20.99
N SER A 47 -17.97 8.27 21.06
CA SER A 47 -18.29 9.33 22.05
C SER A 47 -19.46 10.24 21.66
N GLY A 48 -20.10 10.04 20.51
CA GLY A 48 -21.24 10.86 20.07
C GLY A 48 -20.87 12.26 19.54
N GLY A 49 -19.59 12.55 19.28
CA GLY A 49 -19.11 13.82 18.73
C GLY A 49 -19.40 14.03 17.22
N GLY A 50 -20.01 13.04 16.57
CA GLY A 50 -20.47 13.15 15.18
C GLY A 50 -19.40 12.90 14.11
N GLY A 51 -18.23 12.38 14.50
CA GLY A 51 -17.22 11.85 13.58
C GLY A 51 -17.64 10.55 12.88
N TYR A 52 -17.03 10.28 11.72
CA TYR A 52 -17.26 9.03 10.99
C TYR A 52 -16.05 8.58 10.16
N GLY A 53 -15.85 7.26 10.09
CA GLY A 53 -14.93 6.59 9.19
C GLY A 53 -13.47 6.64 9.61
N LEU A 54 -12.58 6.36 8.65
CA LEU A 54 -11.16 6.06 8.86
C LEU A 54 -10.43 7.10 9.71
N VAL A 55 -10.70 8.38 9.46
CA VAL A 55 -10.08 9.55 10.11
C VAL A 55 -11.10 10.39 10.90
N GLN A 56 -12.25 9.80 11.23
CA GLN A 56 -13.32 10.46 12.00
C GLN A 56 -13.68 11.86 11.48
N TRP A 57 -14.03 11.97 10.19
CA TRP A 57 -14.42 13.26 9.59
C TRP A 57 -15.55 13.89 10.41
N THR A 58 -15.25 15.05 11.00
CA THR A 58 -16.18 15.75 11.89
C THR A 58 -16.50 17.15 11.33
N PRO A 59 -17.79 17.48 11.10
CA PRO A 59 -18.95 16.58 11.18
C PRO A 59 -18.96 15.53 10.06
N LYS A 60 -19.63 14.39 10.28
CA LYS A 60 -19.84 13.29 9.31
C LYS A 60 -20.29 13.76 7.92
N SER A 61 -21.03 14.87 7.85
CA SER A 61 -21.51 15.48 6.60
C SER A 61 -20.38 15.87 5.63
N LYS A 62 -19.17 16.16 6.13
CA LYS A 62 -18.00 16.43 5.27
C LYS A 62 -17.70 15.28 4.32
N LEU A 63 -17.85 14.04 4.79
CA LEU A 63 -17.68 12.84 3.97
C LEU A 63 -18.99 12.50 3.23
N THR A 64 -20.12 12.44 3.94
CA THR A 64 -21.37 11.90 3.35
C THR A 64 -21.92 12.78 2.24
N SER A 65 -21.88 14.11 2.38
CA SER A 65 -22.33 15.03 1.33
C SER A 65 -21.43 14.95 0.10
N TRP A 66 -20.10 14.88 0.28
CA TRP A 66 -19.16 14.71 -0.82
C TRP A 66 -19.36 13.37 -1.54
N ALA A 67 -19.53 12.28 -0.80
CA ALA A 67 -19.76 10.97 -1.38
C ALA A 67 -21.10 10.91 -2.13
N LYS A 68 -22.16 11.54 -1.60
CA LYS A 68 -23.45 11.68 -2.26
C LYS A 68 -23.33 12.43 -3.59
N GLU A 69 -22.60 13.54 -3.62
CA GLU A 69 -22.37 14.32 -4.85
C GLU A 69 -21.64 13.49 -5.93
N LYS A 70 -20.77 12.57 -5.52
CA LYS A 70 -20.02 11.69 -6.44
C LYS A 70 -20.70 10.34 -6.70
N SER A 71 -21.92 10.11 -6.18
CA SER A 71 -22.64 8.83 -6.25
C SER A 71 -21.81 7.65 -5.72
N LEU A 72 -21.06 7.87 -4.64
CA LEU A 72 -20.19 6.87 -4.01
C LEU A 72 -20.75 6.38 -2.67
N ASN A 73 -20.44 5.12 -2.32
CA ASN A 73 -20.77 4.56 -1.01
C ASN A 73 -19.73 4.99 0.04
N TYR A 74 -20.09 6.00 0.85
CA TYR A 74 -19.23 6.59 1.89
C TYR A 74 -18.72 5.60 2.94
N LYS A 75 -19.36 4.44 3.10
CA LYS A 75 -19.00 3.40 4.07
C LYS A 75 -17.76 2.59 3.68
N THR A 76 -17.31 2.71 2.43
CA THR A 76 -16.24 1.87 1.88
C THR A 76 -14.86 2.49 2.07
N VAL A 77 -13.85 1.63 2.27
CA VAL A 77 -12.44 2.05 2.35
C VAL A 77 -12.01 2.78 1.07
N ASP A 78 -12.41 2.29 -0.12
CA ASP A 78 -12.10 2.94 -1.40
C ASP A 78 -12.62 4.39 -1.46
N THR A 79 -13.88 4.61 -1.11
CA THR A 79 -14.49 5.95 -1.15
C THR A 79 -13.78 6.91 -0.20
N GLN A 80 -13.41 6.44 0.99
CA GLN A 80 -12.69 7.25 1.96
C GLN A 80 -11.23 7.51 1.56
N CYS A 81 -10.56 6.57 0.87
CA CYS A 81 -9.26 6.83 0.25
C CYS A 81 -9.36 7.90 -0.86
N ARG A 82 -10.39 7.81 -1.72
CA ARG A 82 -10.68 8.84 -2.74
C ARG A 82 -10.94 10.20 -2.11
N ARG A 83 -11.63 10.25 -0.97
CA ARG A 83 -11.89 11.49 -0.24
C ARG A 83 -10.58 12.15 0.21
N ILE A 84 -9.67 11.41 0.83
CA ILE A 84 -8.36 11.92 1.28
C ILE A 84 -7.54 12.41 0.07
N GLN A 85 -7.53 11.66 -1.02
CA GLN A 85 -6.85 12.05 -2.25
C GLN A 85 -7.45 13.35 -2.84
N TRP A 86 -8.78 13.48 -2.84
CA TRP A 86 -9.46 14.71 -3.27
C TRP A 86 -9.11 15.90 -2.35
N GLU A 87 -8.99 15.69 -1.04
CA GLU A 87 -8.59 16.75 -0.11
C GLU A 87 -7.15 17.23 -0.35
N LEU A 88 -6.23 16.31 -0.67
CA LEU A 88 -4.89 16.65 -1.14
C LEU A 88 -4.92 17.50 -2.40
N GLU A 89 -5.68 17.09 -3.42
CA GLU A 89 -5.76 17.76 -4.72
C GLU A 89 -6.43 19.15 -4.64
N ASN A 90 -7.31 19.35 -3.65
CA ASN A 90 -8.10 20.58 -3.50
C ASN A 90 -7.65 21.43 -2.30
N ASN A 91 -6.50 21.12 -1.70
CA ASN A 91 -5.95 21.80 -0.52
C ASN A 91 -7.00 21.95 0.61
N LYS A 92 -7.74 20.88 0.89
CA LYS A 92 -8.72 20.82 1.97
C LYS A 92 -8.17 20.04 3.17
N GLN A 93 -8.78 20.27 4.32
CA GLN A 93 -8.55 19.59 5.60
C GLN A 93 -7.15 19.79 6.22
N TYR A 94 -6.06 19.83 5.45
CA TYR A 94 -4.69 19.87 5.95
C TYR A 94 -4.19 21.31 6.11
N ILE A 95 -3.77 21.69 7.33
CA ILE A 95 -3.25 23.01 7.68
C ILE A 95 -1.86 22.82 8.31
N LYS A 96 -0.80 23.26 7.64
CA LYS A 96 0.56 23.14 8.19
C LYS A 96 0.73 24.04 9.41
N THR A 97 1.45 23.54 10.41
CA THR A 97 1.82 24.27 11.63
C THR A 97 3.30 24.68 11.60
N SER A 98 3.74 25.52 12.53
CA SER A 98 5.16 25.85 12.71
C SER A 98 6.00 24.62 13.03
N ASP A 99 5.47 23.75 13.90
CA ASP A 99 6.18 22.57 14.40
C ASP A 99 6.27 21.46 13.34
N TYR A 100 5.30 21.42 12.43
CA TYR A 100 5.23 20.49 11.31
C TYR A 100 4.98 21.25 9.99
N PRO A 101 5.99 21.92 9.42
CA PRO A 101 5.82 22.86 8.31
C PRO A 101 5.72 22.18 6.93
N LEU A 102 5.12 20.99 6.86
CA LEU A 102 4.88 20.27 5.61
C LEU A 102 3.54 20.70 5.01
N THR A 103 3.49 21.06 3.72
CA THR A 103 2.20 21.10 3.00
C THR A 103 1.65 19.68 2.85
N PHE A 104 0.37 19.51 2.51
CA PHE A 104 -0.17 18.16 2.32
C PHE A 104 0.59 17.41 1.22
N LYS A 105 0.91 18.07 0.10
CA LYS A 105 1.74 17.50 -0.96
C LYS A 105 3.15 17.13 -0.48
N ALA A 106 3.80 17.98 0.33
CA ALA A 106 5.12 17.67 0.88
C ALA A 106 5.05 16.51 1.89
N PHE A 107 3.96 16.42 2.67
CA PHE A 107 3.69 15.28 3.53
C PHE A 107 3.65 13.99 2.71
N THR A 108 2.91 13.92 1.59
CA THR A 108 2.76 12.67 0.83
C THR A 108 4.06 12.16 0.21
N GLN A 109 5.02 13.05 -0.04
CA GLN A 109 6.33 12.73 -0.63
C GLN A 109 7.47 12.60 0.39
N SER A 110 7.19 12.81 1.68
CA SER A 110 8.23 12.89 2.71
C SER A 110 8.86 11.53 3.02
N THR A 111 10.17 11.52 3.21
CA THR A 111 10.96 10.35 3.68
C THR A 111 11.29 10.42 5.17
N LYS A 112 10.79 11.43 5.91
CA LYS A 112 10.91 11.51 7.37
C LYS A 112 10.31 10.25 8.04
N SER A 113 10.69 9.98 9.29
CA SER A 113 10.26 8.73 9.96
C SER A 113 8.73 8.61 10.06
N PRO A 114 8.18 7.39 10.07
CA PRO A 114 6.76 7.16 10.31
C PRO A 114 6.28 7.82 11.60
N THR A 115 7.08 7.79 12.67
CA THR A 115 6.82 8.54 13.91
C THR A 115 6.64 10.03 13.68
N TYR A 116 7.56 10.69 12.95
CA TYR A 116 7.45 12.11 12.66
C TYR A 116 6.19 12.41 11.84
N LEU A 117 5.92 11.58 10.82
CA LEU A 117 4.79 11.78 9.93
C LEU A 117 3.45 11.48 10.61
N ALA A 118 3.39 10.57 11.56
CA ALA A 118 2.21 10.39 12.40
C ALA A 118 1.89 11.65 13.21
N LYS A 119 2.92 12.28 13.80
CA LYS A 119 2.76 13.55 14.53
C LYS A 119 2.39 14.70 13.61
N ALA A 120 3.00 14.78 12.43
CA ALA A 120 2.66 15.79 11.42
C ALA A 120 1.22 15.65 10.94
N PHE A 121 0.74 14.43 10.70
CA PHE A 121 -0.65 14.18 10.32
C PHE A 121 -1.63 14.51 11.44
N LEU A 122 -1.30 14.15 12.69
CA LEU A 122 -2.08 14.55 13.87
C LEU A 122 -2.19 16.08 13.98
N ALA A 123 -1.06 16.78 13.88
CA ALA A 123 -0.98 18.23 14.01
C ALA A 123 -1.67 18.97 12.87
N ASN A 124 -1.52 18.48 11.64
CA ASN A 124 -1.91 19.25 10.47
C ASN A 124 -3.23 18.79 9.86
N TYR A 125 -3.65 17.54 10.04
CA TYR A 125 -4.88 16.97 9.46
C TYR A 125 -5.96 16.72 10.52
N GLU A 126 -5.66 15.93 11.57
CA GLU A 126 -6.66 15.53 12.57
C GLU A 126 -7.04 16.69 13.51
N ARG A 127 -6.03 17.40 14.03
CA ARG A 127 -6.18 18.54 14.97
C ARG A 127 -7.14 18.23 16.13
N PRO A 128 -6.88 17.19 16.92
CA PRO A 128 -7.70 16.86 18.09
C PRO A 128 -7.49 17.88 19.22
N ALA A 129 -8.36 17.84 20.23
CA ALA A 129 -8.19 18.65 21.44
C ALA A 129 -6.93 18.27 22.25
N ASN A 130 -6.47 17.01 22.19
CA ASN A 130 -5.28 16.51 22.89
C ASN A 130 -4.25 15.95 21.91
N TYR A 131 -3.04 16.53 21.90
CA TYR A 131 -1.94 16.12 21.01
C TYR A 131 -1.04 15.02 21.59
N ASN A 132 -1.10 14.74 22.90
CA ASN A 132 -0.28 13.71 23.53
C ASN A 132 -0.88 12.30 23.33
N GLN A 133 -0.69 11.73 22.15
CA GLN A 133 -1.32 10.46 21.75
C GLN A 133 -0.32 9.37 21.33
N PRO A 134 0.46 8.79 22.26
CA PRO A 134 1.61 7.95 21.93
C PRO A 134 1.39 6.71 21.10
N LYS A 135 0.17 6.19 21.17
CA LYS A 135 -0.22 5.04 20.37
C LYS A 135 -0.11 5.31 18.88
N ARG A 136 -0.35 6.55 18.41
CA ARG A 136 -0.34 6.89 16.98
C ARG A 136 1.03 6.70 16.33
N TRP A 137 2.09 7.19 16.96
CA TRP A 137 3.44 7.01 16.43
C TRP A 137 3.94 5.58 16.57
N ALA A 138 3.63 4.91 17.67
CA ALA A 138 3.96 3.49 17.83
C ALA A 138 3.27 2.62 16.75
N TYR A 139 2.00 2.90 16.44
CA TYR A 139 1.29 2.22 15.36
C TYR A 139 1.85 2.56 13.99
N ALA A 140 2.27 3.81 13.75
CA ALA A 140 2.90 4.18 12.48
C ALA A 140 4.19 3.40 12.23
N GLU A 141 5.07 3.27 13.22
CA GLU A 141 6.28 2.42 13.10
C GLU A 141 5.90 0.96 12.87
N LYS A 142 4.91 0.43 13.61
CA LYS A 142 4.45 -0.94 13.42
C LYS A 142 3.90 -1.20 12.01
N TRP A 143 3.12 -0.28 11.46
CA TRP A 143 2.62 -0.38 10.09
C TRP A 143 3.73 -0.27 9.07
N TYR A 144 4.73 0.57 9.32
CA TYR A 144 5.91 0.64 8.47
C TYR A 144 6.68 -0.67 8.49
N ASP A 145 6.92 -1.24 9.66
CA ASP A 145 7.60 -2.53 9.79
C ASP A 145 6.79 -3.68 9.16
N THR A 146 5.47 -3.62 9.15
CA THR A 146 4.60 -4.67 8.61
C THR A 146 4.37 -4.54 7.09
N LEU A 147 4.14 -3.32 6.61
CA LEU A 147 3.72 -3.06 5.23
C LEU A 147 4.86 -2.56 4.35
N ALA A 148 5.80 -1.79 4.90
CA ALA A 148 6.94 -1.28 4.13
C ALA A 148 8.16 -2.20 4.25
N LYS A 149 8.54 -2.56 5.50
CA LYS A 149 9.64 -3.51 5.75
C LYS A 149 9.19 -4.96 5.77
N GLY A 150 7.93 -5.29 6.06
CA GLY A 150 7.46 -6.67 6.05
C GLY A 150 7.42 -7.22 4.62
N LEU A 151 7.10 -6.35 3.66
CA LEU A 151 7.33 -6.55 2.22
C LEU A 151 8.82 -6.54 1.84
N SER A 152 9.76 -6.23 2.75
CA SER A 152 11.22 -6.28 2.53
C SER A 152 11.95 -7.37 3.35
N ASN A 153 11.35 -7.88 4.43
CA ASN A 153 11.99 -8.73 5.45
C ASN A 153 11.39 -10.13 5.52
N ASN A 154 10.31 -10.40 4.79
CA ASN A 154 9.93 -11.76 4.41
C ASN A 154 10.08 -11.97 2.90
N THR A 155 11.00 -11.23 2.28
CA THR A 155 11.18 -11.32 0.84
C THR A 155 11.96 -12.56 0.50
N LYS A 156 11.21 -13.61 0.18
CA LYS A 156 11.64 -14.45 -0.93
C LYS A 156 12.08 -13.50 -2.05
N SER A 157 13.30 -13.72 -2.48
CA SER A 157 13.88 -13.06 -3.64
C SER A 157 14.18 -14.16 -4.63
N ALA A 158 14.00 -13.84 -5.89
CA ALA A 158 14.39 -14.70 -6.98
C ALA A 158 15.09 -13.84 -8.04
N THR A 159 15.79 -14.50 -8.94
CA THR A 159 16.45 -13.86 -10.07
C THR A 159 15.50 -13.85 -11.26
N TYR A 160 15.42 -12.71 -11.94
CA TYR A 160 14.77 -12.56 -13.22
C TYR A 160 15.82 -12.31 -14.30
N THR A 161 15.91 -13.20 -15.29
CA THR A 161 16.75 -13.00 -16.46
C THR A 161 16.05 -12.09 -17.45
N VAL A 162 16.64 -10.93 -17.72
CA VAL A 162 16.16 -9.93 -18.70
C VAL A 162 16.02 -10.59 -20.06
N LYS A 163 14.84 -10.45 -20.68
CA LYS A 163 14.51 -10.99 -21.99
C LYS A 163 14.54 -9.90 -23.06
N SER A 164 14.56 -10.31 -24.33
CA SER A 164 14.43 -9.37 -25.44
C SER A 164 13.16 -8.54 -25.31
N GLY A 165 13.29 -7.21 -25.39
CA GLY A 165 12.19 -6.25 -25.24
C GLY A 165 11.87 -5.83 -23.80
N ASP A 166 12.54 -6.39 -22.79
CA ASP A 166 12.36 -5.94 -21.41
C ASP A 166 12.97 -4.55 -21.17
N THR A 167 12.29 -3.76 -20.34
CA THR A 167 12.79 -2.53 -19.74
C THR A 167 12.65 -2.64 -18.24
N LEU A 168 13.40 -1.84 -17.47
CA LEU A 168 13.20 -1.79 -16.02
C LEU A 168 11.76 -1.40 -15.65
N THR A 169 11.11 -0.57 -16.46
CA THR A 169 9.69 -0.22 -16.31
C THR A 169 8.76 -1.42 -16.51
N SER A 170 8.94 -2.20 -17.58
CA SER A 170 8.08 -3.37 -17.83
C SER A 170 8.28 -4.46 -16.78
N ILE A 171 9.53 -4.67 -16.34
CA ILE A 171 9.87 -5.61 -15.26
C ILE A 171 9.25 -5.14 -13.95
N ALA A 172 9.43 -3.87 -13.57
CA ALA A 172 8.85 -3.27 -12.37
C ALA A 172 7.32 -3.46 -12.34
N LYS A 173 6.65 -3.18 -13.46
CA LYS A 173 5.20 -3.40 -13.62
C LYS A 173 4.82 -4.87 -13.45
N LYS A 174 5.57 -5.80 -14.06
CA LYS A 174 5.31 -7.25 -13.97
C LYS A 174 5.35 -7.74 -12.53
N PHE A 175 6.38 -7.32 -11.79
CA PHE A 175 6.57 -7.73 -10.40
C PHE A 175 5.78 -6.86 -9.40
N ASP A 176 5.10 -5.81 -9.87
CA ASP A 176 4.39 -4.82 -9.03
C ASP A 176 5.32 -4.18 -7.98
N VAL A 177 6.49 -3.76 -8.45
CA VAL A 177 7.53 -3.04 -7.69
C VAL A 177 7.87 -1.74 -8.41
N THR A 178 8.63 -0.85 -7.79
CA THR A 178 9.09 0.38 -8.44
C THR A 178 10.42 0.16 -9.17
N ILE A 179 10.73 1.02 -10.14
CA ILE A 179 12.05 1.03 -10.79
C ILE A 179 13.15 1.26 -9.74
N ALA A 180 12.92 2.20 -8.82
CA ALA A 180 13.85 2.50 -7.72
C ALA A 180 14.14 1.28 -6.84
N ASN A 181 13.14 0.44 -6.58
CA ASN A 181 13.34 -0.82 -5.86
C ASN A 181 14.34 -1.72 -6.62
N ILE A 182 14.09 -1.99 -7.90
CA ILE A 182 14.95 -2.87 -8.69
C ILE A 182 16.36 -2.29 -8.80
N GLN A 183 16.49 -0.97 -9.01
CA GLN A 183 17.78 -0.30 -9.05
C GLN A 183 18.56 -0.50 -7.73
N SER A 184 17.89 -0.28 -6.60
CA SER A 184 18.51 -0.46 -5.28
C SER A 184 18.92 -1.91 -5.00
N TRP A 185 18.13 -2.89 -5.44
CA TRP A 185 18.41 -4.31 -5.21
C TRP A 185 19.55 -4.84 -6.08
N ASN A 186 19.81 -4.19 -7.21
CA ASN A 186 20.77 -4.64 -8.23
C ASN A 186 21.93 -3.68 -8.46
N ASN A 187 22.04 -2.62 -7.65
CA ASN A 187 23.04 -1.56 -7.81
C ASN A 187 23.05 -0.94 -9.23
N ILE A 188 21.88 -0.77 -9.84
CA ILE A 188 21.75 -0.21 -11.19
C ILE A 188 21.65 1.31 -11.11
N SER A 189 22.69 2.00 -11.55
CA SER A 189 22.73 3.47 -11.56
C SER A 189 21.88 4.09 -12.67
N ASN A 190 21.87 3.49 -13.86
CA ASN A 190 21.07 3.97 -15.00
C ASN A 190 19.98 2.94 -15.35
N PRO A 191 18.69 3.27 -15.18
CA PRO A 191 17.60 2.33 -15.41
C PRO A 191 17.36 1.98 -16.89
N ASN A 192 18.00 2.70 -17.82
CA ASN A 192 17.88 2.46 -19.26
C ASN A 192 18.97 1.52 -19.82
N LEU A 193 19.90 1.03 -18.98
CA LEU A 193 21.06 0.24 -19.40
C LEU A 193 21.04 -1.21 -18.92
N ILE A 194 19.86 -1.84 -18.88
CA ILE A 194 19.80 -3.30 -18.67
C ILE A 194 20.05 -4.05 -19.99
N THR A 195 20.71 -5.21 -19.91
CA THR A 195 21.03 -6.03 -21.08
C THR A 195 20.29 -7.36 -21.07
N VAL A 196 19.94 -7.88 -22.25
CA VAL A 196 19.35 -9.22 -22.38
C VAL A 196 20.30 -10.26 -21.78
N GLY A 197 19.76 -11.17 -20.97
CA GLY A 197 20.54 -12.16 -20.22
C GLY A 197 21.02 -11.69 -18.85
N GLN A 198 20.93 -10.39 -18.54
CA GLN A 198 21.25 -9.88 -17.21
C GLN A 198 20.30 -10.49 -16.18
N SER A 199 20.85 -11.00 -15.07
CA SER A 199 20.06 -11.51 -13.95
C SER A 199 19.80 -10.38 -12.95
N LEU A 200 18.53 -10.11 -12.67
CA LEU A 200 18.09 -9.11 -11.71
C LEU A 200 17.52 -9.79 -10.47
N ILE A 201 18.03 -9.45 -9.30
CA ILE A 201 17.41 -9.73 -8.01
C ILE A 201 16.12 -8.92 -7.93
N ILE A 202 15.00 -9.62 -7.83
CA ILE A 202 13.72 -9.01 -7.55
C ILE A 202 13.27 -9.54 -6.17
N LYS A 203 12.72 -8.66 -5.33
CA LYS A 203 12.23 -9.03 -4.00
C LYS A 203 10.70 -9.04 -3.98
N GLY A 204 10.11 -9.73 -3.00
CA GLY A 204 8.66 -9.83 -2.85
C GLY A 204 8.02 -10.86 -3.78
N TYR A 205 8.82 -11.80 -4.30
CA TYR A 205 8.32 -12.89 -5.11
C TYR A 205 9.22 -14.12 -5.00
N THR A 206 8.65 -15.25 -5.38
CA THR A 206 9.37 -16.48 -5.66
C THR A 206 8.94 -17.03 -7.00
N THR A 207 9.65 -18.03 -7.49
CA THR A 207 9.27 -18.79 -8.68
C THR A 207 8.94 -20.22 -8.32
N TYR A 208 7.96 -20.78 -9.01
CA TYR A 208 7.60 -22.19 -8.91
C TYR A 208 7.63 -22.84 -10.29
N THR A 209 8.48 -23.85 -10.46
CA THR A 209 8.51 -24.66 -11.68
C THR A 209 7.45 -25.75 -11.58
N VAL A 210 6.48 -25.72 -12.49
CA VAL A 210 5.40 -26.71 -12.59
C VAL A 210 5.98 -28.11 -12.80
N LYS A 211 5.54 -29.06 -11.97
CA LYS A 211 5.94 -30.45 -11.98
C LYS A 211 4.81 -31.34 -12.51
N SER A 212 5.15 -32.59 -12.84
CA SER A 212 4.14 -33.59 -13.21
C SER A 212 3.10 -33.74 -12.09
N GLY A 213 1.81 -33.66 -12.44
CA GLY A 213 0.68 -33.76 -11.51
C GLY A 213 0.28 -32.46 -10.82
N ASP A 214 0.97 -31.34 -11.07
CA ASP A 214 0.58 -30.05 -10.48
C ASP A 214 -0.70 -29.48 -11.10
N THR A 215 -1.47 -28.78 -10.27
CA THR A 215 -2.59 -27.93 -10.68
C THR A 215 -2.41 -26.52 -10.11
N LEU A 216 -2.97 -25.50 -10.75
CA LEU A 216 -2.92 -24.14 -10.19
C LEU A 216 -3.58 -24.05 -8.81
N SER A 217 -4.62 -24.84 -8.53
CA SER A 217 -5.28 -24.84 -7.22
C SER A 217 -4.38 -25.40 -6.12
N ALA A 218 -3.66 -26.50 -6.38
CA ALA A 218 -2.71 -27.06 -5.42
C ALA A 218 -1.52 -26.12 -5.17
N ILE A 219 -1.01 -25.48 -6.24
CA ILE A 219 0.06 -24.48 -6.13
C ILE A 219 -0.44 -23.26 -5.34
N ALA A 220 -1.61 -22.72 -5.66
CA ALA A 220 -2.22 -21.60 -4.97
C ALA A 220 -2.35 -21.87 -3.47
N LYS A 221 -2.88 -23.05 -3.11
CA LYS A 221 -2.97 -23.50 -1.71
C LYS A 221 -1.60 -23.58 -1.04
N LYS A 222 -0.59 -24.14 -1.71
CA LYS A 222 0.78 -24.27 -1.19
C LYS A 222 1.41 -22.92 -0.84
N PHE A 223 1.12 -21.90 -1.64
CA PHE A 223 1.66 -20.55 -1.45
C PHE A 223 0.73 -19.60 -0.71
N ASN A 224 -0.43 -20.10 -0.23
CA ASN A 224 -1.45 -19.30 0.44
C ASN A 224 -1.90 -18.07 -0.39
N VAL A 225 -2.13 -18.29 -1.68
CA VAL A 225 -2.65 -17.30 -2.63
C VAL A 225 -3.87 -17.89 -3.35
N THR A 226 -4.61 -17.09 -4.12
CA THR A 226 -5.71 -17.61 -4.94
C THR A 226 -5.22 -18.05 -6.33
N VAL A 227 -6.01 -18.90 -7.00
CA VAL A 227 -5.76 -19.24 -8.42
C VAL A 227 -5.78 -17.98 -9.29
N ALA A 228 -6.71 -17.06 -9.03
CA ALA A 228 -6.83 -15.81 -9.76
C ALA A 228 -5.57 -14.93 -9.61
N ASN A 229 -4.95 -14.93 -8.43
CA ASN A 229 -3.66 -14.26 -8.21
C ASN A 229 -2.58 -14.84 -9.14
N ILE A 230 -2.40 -16.17 -9.14
CA ILE A 230 -1.38 -16.82 -9.98
C ILE A 230 -1.66 -16.57 -11.46
N GLN A 231 -2.91 -16.66 -11.89
CA GLN A 231 -3.29 -16.37 -13.28
C GLN A 231 -2.92 -14.95 -13.68
N THR A 232 -3.27 -13.97 -12.85
CA THR A 232 -3.00 -12.55 -13.10
C THR A 232 -1.50 -12.27 -13.15
N TRP A 233 -0.70 -12.88 -12.28
CA TRP A 233 0.75 -12.63 -12.23
C TRP A 233 1.53 -13.29 -13.38
N ASN A 234 0.95 -14.27 -14.04
CA ASN A 234 1.60 -15.09 -15.05
C ASN A 234 0.92 -15.02 -16.43
N ASP A 235 -0.05 -14.11 -16.59
CA ASP A 235 -0.85 -13.95 -17.81
C ASP A 235 -1.52 -15.27 -18.27
N ILE A 236 -1.93 -16.13 -17.32
CA ILE A 236 -2.56 -17.41 -17.61
C ILE A 236 -4.06 -17.23 -17.77
N ARG A 237 -4.55 -17.29 -19.01
CA ARG A 237 -5.98 -17.15 -19.32
C ARG A 237 -6.83 -18.33 -18.83
N ASN A 238 -6.30 -19.54 -18.92
CA ASN A 238 -7.01 -20.76 -18.52
C ASN A 238 -6.23 -21.48 -17.41
N ALA A 239 -6.83 -21.56 -16.22
CA ALA A 239 -6.20 -22.16 -15.04
C ALA A 239 -5.87 -23.65 -15.19
N ASN A 240 -6.51 -24.34 -16.14
CA ASN A 240 -6.30 -25.75 -16.42
C ASN A 240 -5.16 -26.01 -17.42
N VAL A 241 -4.56 -24.94 -17.96
CA VAL A 241 -3.50 -25.04 -18.97
C VAL A 241 -2.20 -24.51 -18.36
N ILE A 242 -1.54 -25.36 -17.58
CA ILE A 242 -0.15 -25.17 -17.16
C ILE A 242 0.69 -26.34 -17.68
N ASN A 243 1.92 -26.05 -18.10
CA ASN A 243 2.81 -27.04 -18.71
C ASN A 243 3.91 -27.43 -17.73
N ILE A 244 4.29 -28.71 -17.73
CA ILE A 244 5.46 -29.17 -16.96
C ILE A 244 6.69 -28.36 -17.40
N GLY A 245 7.48 -27.89 -16.43
CA GLY A 245 8.64 -27.03 -16.67
C GLY A 245 8.29 -25.54 -16.80
N GLN A 246 7.02 -25.16 -16.87
CA GLN A 246 6.61 -23.76 -16.83
C GLN A 246 7.01 -23.13 -15.50
N VAL A 247 7.67 -21.98 -15.55
CA VAL A 247 8.06 -21.21 -14.35
C VAL A 247 6.99 -20.18 -14.05
N LEU A 248 6.36 -20.30 -12.89
CA LEU A 248 5.34 -19.39 -12.38
C LEU A 248 5.93 -18.40 -11.40
N ILE A 249 5.59 -17.12 -11.55
CA ILE A 249 5.80 -16.04 -10.60
C ILE A 249 4.74 -16.15 -9.50
N ILE A 250 5.20 -16.17 -8.26
CA ILE A 250 4.35 -16.19 -7.06
C ILE A 250 4.75 -15.00 -6.19
N LYS A 251 3.90 -13.98 -6.09
CA LYS A 251 4.16 -12.81 -5.23
C LYS A 251 3.99 -13.21 -3.76
N CYS A 252 4.87 -12.72 -2.89
CA CYS A 252 5.01 -13.11 -1.49
C CYS A 252 4.85 -11.90 -0.57
#